data_AF-A0A0J1LNU0-F1
#
_entry.id   AF-A0A0J1LNU0-F1
#
_cell.length_a   1.000
_cell.length_b   1.000
_cell.length_c   1.000
_cell.angle_alpha   90.00
_cell.angle_beta   90.00
_cell.angle_gamma   90.00
#
_symmetry.space_group_name_H-M   'P 1'
#
loop_
_entity.id
_entity.type
_entity.pdbx_description
1 polymer ?
#
loop_
_entity_poly.entity_id
_entity_poly.type
_entity_poly.pdbx_seq_one_letter_code
_entity_poly.pdbx_strand_id
1 'polypeptide(L)' 'MKNKHALSLMCYQMLESGASRRTVKRALTSHRVKGRQAVVLLCKQEMALLRSGKIAIQSTTAR' A
#
# COMPACT_ATOMS: atom_id res chain seq x y z
N MET A 1 3.86 17.60 7.00
CA MET A 1 3.23 16.33 7.43
C MET A 1 4.29 15.44 8.08
N LYS A 2 4.43 15.47 9.42
CA LYS A 2 5.50 14.76 10.15
C LYS A 2 5.38 13.22 10.13
N ASN A 3 4.34 12.64 9.52
CA ASN A 3 4.04 11.20 9.55
C ASN A 3 4.11 10.48 8.19
N LYS A 4 4.66 11.11 7.15
CA LYS A 4 4.70 10.54 5.78
C LYS A 4 5.54 9.26 5.71
N HIS A 5 6.65 9.21 6.45
CA HIS A 5 7.50 8.02 6.53
C HIS A 5 6.77 6.87 7.24
N ALA A 6 6.13 7.15 8.38
CA ALA A 6 5.36 6.15 9.13
C ALA A 6 4.23 5.53 8.31
N LEU A 7 3.47 6.35 7.56
CA LEU A 7 2.41 5.85 6.67
C LEU A 7 2.96 5.01 5.51
N SER A 8 4.13 5.38 4.99
CA SER A 8 4.80 4.63 3.92
C SER A 8 5.26 3.26 4.41
N LEU A 9 5.92 3.23 5.58
CA LEU A 9 6.38 1.99 6.21
C LEU A 9 5.21 1.08 6.57
N MET A 10 4.15 1.63 7.16
CA MET A 10 2.93 0.89 7.50
C MET A 10 2.33 0.23 6.24
N CYS A 11 2.19 0.98 5.14
CA CYS A 11 1.65 0.40 3.91
C CYS A 11 2.55 -0.69 3.33
N TYR A 12 3.87 -0.49 3.38
CA TYR A 12 4.83 -1.51 2.95
C TYR A 12 4.68 -2.79 3.77
N GLN A 13 4.69 -2.70 5.10
CA GLN A 13 4.56 -3.84 6.01
C GLN A 13 3.22 -4.56 5.84
N MET A 14 2.12 -3.82 5.68
CA MET A 14 0.80 -4.43 5.45
C MET A 14 0.79 -5.23 4.14
N LEU A 15 1.30 -4.65 3.05
CA LEU A 15 1.37 -5.33 1.75
C LEU A 15 2.31 -6.55 1.79
N GLU A 16 3.48 -6.41 2.42
CA GLU A 16 4.44 -7.50 2.63
C GLU A 16 3.82 -8.65 3.44
N SER A 17 2.96 -8.34 4.41
CA SER A 17 2.22 -9.34 5.20
C SER A 17 1.02 -9.95 4.47
N GLY A 18 0.82 -9.65 3.18
CA GLY A 18 -0.27 -10.19 2.36
C GLY A 18 -1.60 -9.44 2.49
N ALA A 19 -1.64 -8.25 3.08
CA ALA A 19 -2.88 -7.48 3.15
C ALA A 19 -3.34 -7.02 1.75
N SER A 20 -4.64 -7.16 1.47
CA SER A 20 -5.21 -6.69 0.22
C SER A 20 -5.12 -5.16 0.06
N ARG A 21 -5.10 -4.68 -1.19
CA ARG A 21 -5.22 -3.26 -1.54
C ARG A 21 -6.38 -2.56 -0.84
N ARG A 22 -7.53 -3.25 -0.72
CA ARG A 22 -8.73 -2.70 -0.07
C ARG A 22 -8.50 -2.49 1.43
N THR A 23 -7.82 -3.42 2.09
CA THR A 23 -7.46 -3.34 3.51
C THR A 23 -6.50 -2.17 3.75
N VAL A 24 -5.45 -2.03 2.95
CA VAL A 24 -4.48 -0.94 3.07
C VAL A 24 -5.12 0.42 2.81
N LYS A 25 -6.00 0.54 1.80
CA LYS A 25 -6.78 1.77 1.56
C LYS A 25 -7.69 2.15 2.73
N ARG A 26 -8.32 1.16 3.38
CA ARG A 26 -9.14 1.39 4.58
C ARG A 26 -8.29 1.93 5.73
N ALA A 27 -7.13 1.34 5.99
CA ALA A 27 -6.20 1.83 7.01
C ALA A 27 -5.76 3.28 6.74
N LEU A 28 -5.37 3.59 5.50
CA LEU A 28 -5.02 4.96 5.09
C LEU A 28 -6.17 5.95 5.30
N THR A 29 -7.40 5.52 5.05
CA THR A 29 -8.60 6.34 5.30
C THR A 29 -8.80 6.61 6.79
N SER A 30 -8.60 5.61 7.66
CA SER A 30 -8.63 5.78 9.12
C SER A 30 -7.57 6.76 9.62
N HIS A 31 -6.40 6.80 8.96
CA HIS A 31 -5.35 7.80 9.20
C HIS A 31 -5.63 9.16 8.54
N ARG A 32 -6.84 9.41 8.05
CA ARG A 32 -7.29 10.65 7.39
C ARG A 32 -6.46 11.04 6.17
N VAL A 33 -5.87 10.06 5.47
CA VAL A 33 -5.15 10.31 4.22
C VAL A 33 -6.16 10.57 3.10
N LYS A 34 -5.95 11.65 2.32
CA LYS A 34 -6.82 11.98 1.18
C LYS A 34 -6.78 10.87 0.13
N GLY A 35 -7.92 10.57 -0.50
CA GLY A 35 -8.05 9.44 -1.42
C GLY A 35 -6.97 9.38 -2.52
N ARG A 36 -6.69 10.50 -3.20
CA ARG A 36 -5.61 10.57 -4.21
C ARG A 36 -4.23 10.27 -3.61
N GLN A 37 -3.93 10.79 -2.43
CA GLN A 37 -2.65 10.54 -1.74
C GLN A 37 -2.53 9.07 -1.31
N ALA A 38 -3.63 8.48 -0.83
CA ALA A 38 -3.68 7.08 -0.43
C ALA A 38 -3.39 6.14 -1.61
N VAL A 39 -3.98 6.42 -2.78
CA VAL A 39 -3.72 5.64 -4.01
C VAL A 39 -2.26 5.76 -4.45
N VAL A 40 -1.71 6.98 -4.50
CA VAL A 40 -0.30 7.19 -4.89
C VAL A 40 0.64 6.48 -3.93
N LEU A 41 0.38 6.55 -2.63
CA LEU A 41 1.23 5.91 -1.62
C LEU A 41 1.15 4.39 -1.70
N LEU A 42 -0.05 3.83 -1.87
CA LEU A 42 -0.26 2.40 -2.10
C LEU A 42 0.53 1.91 -3.32
N CYS A 43 0.33 2.53 -4.49
CA CYS A 43 1.01 2.12 -5.71
C CYS A 43 2.54 2.22 -5.60
N LYS A 44 3.06 3.23 -4.88
CA LYS A 44 4.51 3.34 -4.63
C LYS A 44 5.04 2.16 -3.81
N GLN A 45 4.34 1.73 -2.76
CA GLN A 45 4.80 0.61 -1.93
C GLN A 45 4.66 -0.74 -2.65
N GLU A 46 3.59 -0.94 -3.42
CA GLU A 46 3.46 -2.14 -4.25
C GLU A 46 4.59 -2.25 -5.28
N MET A 47 4.92 -1.16 -5.96
CA MET A 47 6.05 -1.14 -6.91
C MET A 47 7.39 -1.43 -6.20
N ALA A 48 7.57 -0.97 -4.97
CA ALA A 48 8.76 -1.29 -4.18
C ALA A 48 8.84 -2.79 -3.86
N LEU A 49 7.73 -3.41 -3.48
CA LEU A 49 7.66 -4.84 -3.17
C LEU A 49 7.81 -5.75 -4.39
N LEU A 50 7.24 -5.33 -5.52
CA LEU A 50 7.44 -5.99 -6.82
C LEU A 50 8.92 -5.97 -7.23
N ARG A 51 9.58 -4.81 -7.11
CA ARG A 51 11.01 -4.67 -7.42
C ARG A 51 11.91 -5.47 -6.47
N SER A 52 11.52 -5.62 -5.22
CA SER A 52 12.26 -6.44 -4.26
C SER A 52 11.98 -7.94 -4.37
N GLY A 53 11.11 -8.37 -5.30
CA GLY A 53 10.73 -9.78 -5.47
C GLY A 53 9.92 -10.36 -4.30
N LYS A 54 9.40 -9.51 -3.40
CA LYS A 54 8.68 -9.94 -2.18
C LYS A 54 7.20 -10.17 -2.42
N ILE A 55 6.67 -9.60 -3.50
CA ILE A 55 5.33 -9.89 -3.99
C ILE A 55 5.52 -10.40 -5.42
N ALA A 56 5.13 -11.65 -5.67
CA ALA A 56 4.87 -12.10 -7.04
C ALA A 56 3.76 -11.22 -7.61
N ILE A 57 3.88 -10.76 -8.85
CA ILE A 57 2.86 -9.97 -9.54
C ILE A 57 1.51 -10.63 -9.24
N GLN A 58 0.73 -10.02 -8.34
CA GLN A 58 -0.65 -10.43 -8.11
C GLN A 58 -1.35 -9.98 -9.38
N SER A 59 -1.23 -10.79 -10.42
CA SER A 59 -2.04 -10.73 -11.62
C SER A 59 -3.46 -10.72 -11.10
N THR A 60 -4.05 -9.53 -11.17
CA THR A 60 -5.47 -9.34 -10.97
C THR A 60 -6.17 -10.30 -11.91
N THR A 61 -6.64 -11.43 -11.38
CA THR A 61 -7.81 -12.11 -11.93
C THR A 61 -8.94 -11.09 -11.79
N ALA A 62 -9.11 -10.29 -12.83
CA ALA A 62 -10.34 -9.59 -13.09
C ALA A 62 -11.41 -10.68 -13.27
N ARG A 63 -12.35 -10.73 -12.34
CA ARG A 63 -13.60 -11.48 -12.49
C ARG A 63 -14.74 -10.53 -12.19
#